data_AF-C0BAY7-F1
#
_entry.id   AF-C0BAY7-F1
#
_cell.length_a   1.000
_cell.length_b   1.000
_cell.length_c   1.000
_cell.angle_alpha   90.00
_cell.angle_beta   90.00
_cell.angle_gamma   90.00
#
_symmetry.space_group_name_H-M   'P 1'
#
loop_
_entity.id
_entity.type
_entity.pdbx_description
1 polymer ?
#
loop_
_entity_poly.entity_id
_entity_poly.type
_entity_poly.pdbx_seq_one_letter_code
_entity_poly.pdbx_strand_id
1 'polypeptide(L)'
;MLKRKNDTLANGTEAAKAIMTTDTCEKQIAVEIEVAGKTVTIGGMAKGSGMIHPNMCTMLSFITTDAAITKEALQKALSDDVNDTYNMISVDGDTSTNDSVVLLANGMAENEVITVDSESYKTFAEALHEINEYLAKKIAGDGEGATALFEVTVVGADTKETAKTLAKSIVCSNLTKAAIAGHDANWGRILCAMGYSGAQFDPEKVDLFFESKAGKIQIIENGTAVDYSEEKATEILSQEEVKAVADVKMGSESATAWGCDLTHGYIDINADYRS
;
A
#
# COMPACT_ATOMS: atom_id res chain seq x y z
N MET A 1 -23.08 -7.26 -30.69
CA MET A 1 -23.06 -5.80 -30.48
C MET A 1 -22.72 -5.54 -29.03
N LEU A 2 -21.64 -4.82 -28.75
CA LEU A 2 -21.34 -4.38 -27.38
C LEU A 2 -22.38 -3.32 -27.00
N LYS A 3 -23.16 -3.58 -25.94
CA LYS A 3 -24.07 -2.57 -25.39
C LYS A 3 -23.23 -1.47 -24.74
N ARG A 4 -23.58 -0.21 -25.00
CA ARG A 4 -22.98 0.94 -24.30
C ARG A 4 -23.23 0.76 -22.79
N LYS A 5 -22.17 0.70 -21.99
CA LYS A 5 -22.29 0.77 -20.53
C LYS A 5 -22.57 2.22 -20.12
N ASN A 6 -23.40 2.41 -19.11
CA ASN A 6 -23.70 3.70 -18.49
C ASN A 6 -22.81 3.91 -17.25
N ASP A 7 -22.85 5.09 -16.65
CA ASP A 7 -22.12 5.55 -15.46
C ASP A 7 -22.62 4.98 -14.11
N THR A 8 -23.29 3.82 -14.13
CA THR A 8 -23.81 3.21 -12.90
C THR A 8 -22.71 2.52 -12.10
N LEU A 9 -22.84 2.53 -10.77
CA LEU A 9 -21.96 1.78 -9.86
C LEU A 9 -21.82 0.30 -10.29
N ALA A 10 -22.93 -0.32 -10.70
CA ALA A 10 -22.92 -1.70 -11.18
C ALA A 10 -21.96 -1.91 -12.37
N ASN A 11 -21.89 -0.97 -13.32
CA ASN A 11 -20.99 -1.08 -14.45
C ASN A 11 -19.51 -0.91 -14.06
N GLY A 12 -19.23 -0.07 -13.06
CA GLY A 12 -17.90 0.05 -12.44
C GLY A 12 -17.47 -1.26 -11.79
N THR A 13 -18.33 -1.86 -10.96
CA THR A 13 -18.09 -3.18 -10.35
C THR A 13 -17.82 -4.26 -11.39
N GLU A 14 -18.61 -4.31 -12.46
CA GLU A 14 -18.39 -5.27 -13.54
C GLU A 14 -17.08 -5.03 -14.31
N ALA A 15 -16.57 -3.80 -14.36
CA ALA A 15 -15.25 -3.52 -14.93
C ALA A 15 -14.12 -3.99 -14.00
N ALA A 16 -14.22 -3.71 -12.70
CA ALA A 16 -13.24 -4.17 -11.70
C ALA A 16 -13.15 -5.71 -11.68
N LYS A 17 -14.28 -6.41 -11.75
CA LYS A 17 -14.31 -7.88 -11.84
C LYS A 17 -13.70 -8.43 -13.12
N ALA A 18 -13.88 -7.72 -14.25
CA ALA A 18 -13.41 -8.19 -15.55
C ALA A 18 -11.88 -8.15 -15.70
N ILE A 19 -11.16 -7.37 -14.89
CA ILE A 19 -9.70 -7.28 -14.92
C ILE A 19 -9.00 -8.22 -13.92
N MET A 20 -9.78 -8.89 -13.06
CA MET A 20 -9.26 -9.83 -12.06
C MET A 20 -8.63 -11.07 -12.71
N THR A 21 -7.65 -11.65 -12.01
CA THR A 21 -6.94 -12.88 -12.39
C THR A 21 -6.94 -13.87 -11.23
N THR A 22 -5.84 -13.92 -10.46
CA THR A 22 -5.74 -14.69 -9.21
C THR A 22 -6.23 -13.91 -7.99
N ASP A 23 -6.73 -12.70 -8.20
CA ASP A 23 -7.40 -11.86 -7.20
C ASP A 23 -8.59 -12.60 -6.57
N THR A 24 -8.76 -12.51 -5.24
CA THR A 24 -9.90 -13.15 -4.54
C THR A 24 -11.09 -12.22 -4.36
N CYS A 25 -10.87 -10.90 -4.48
CA CYS A 25 -11.90 -9.87 -4.38
C CYS A 25 -11.67 -8.71 -5.35
N GLU A 26 -12.76 -8.03 -5.73
CA GLU A 26 -12.68 -6.80 -6.51
C GLU A 26 -12.08 -5.64 -5.71
N LYS A 27 -11.25 -4.81 -6.36
CA LYS A 27 -10.57 -3.67 -5.74
C LYS A 27 -11.02 -2.40 -6.45
N GLN A 28 -11.94 -1.66 -5.83
CA GLN A 28 -12.46 -0.40 -6.36
C GLN A 28 -12.83 0.58 -5.25
N ILE A 29 -12.74 1.88 -5.57
CA ILE A 29 -13.13 2.99 -4.70
C ILE A 29 -13.50 4.20 -5.56
N ALA A 30 -14.36 5.07 -5.04
CA ALA A 30 -14.60 6.39 -5.60
C ALA A 30 -14.75 7.42 -4.48
N VAL A 31 -14.26 8.63 -4.72
CA VAL A 31 -14.35 9.76 -3.80
C VAL A 31 -14.88 10.99 -4.55
N GLU A 32 -15.55 11.87 -3.82
CA GLU A 32 -16.01 13.17 -4.31
C GLU A 32 -15.24 14.26 -3.55
N ILE A 33 -14.76 15.27 -4.28
CA ILE A 33 -14.11 16.44 -3.72
C ILE A 33 -14.73 17.73 -4.24
N GLU A 34 -14.62 18.80 -3.46
CA GLU A 34 -15.02 20.14 -3.89
C GLU A 34 -13.83 20.91 -4.46
N VAL A 35 -13.95 21.33 -5.72
CA VAL A 35 -12.95 22.13 -6.44
C VAL A 35 -13.61 23.42 -6.89
N ALA A 36 -13.24 24.55 -6.26
CA ALA A 36 -13.80 25.87 -6.55
C ALA A 36 -15.36 25.91 -6.57
N GLY A 37 -16.00 25.17 -5.66
CA GLY A 37 -17.46 25.08 -5.55
C GLY A 37 -18.14 24.17 -6.58
N LYS A 38 -17.37 23.28 -7.22
CA LYS A 38 -17.86 22.22 -8.08
C LYS A 38 -17.46 20.87 -7.48
N THR A 39 -18.42 19.96 -7.43
CA THR A 39 -18.16 18.57 -7.08
C THR A 39 -17.44 17.88 -8.24
N VAL A 40 -16.29 17.29 -7.94
CA VAL A 40 -15.45 16.50 -8.83
C VAL A 40 -15.40 15.07 -8.29
N THR A 41 -15.54 14.09 -9.17
CA THR A 41 -15.48 12.66 -8.85
C THR A 41 -14.15 12.09 -9.31
N ILE A 42 -13.53 11.27 -8.45
CA ILE A 42 -12.39 10.44 -8.81
C ILE A 42 -12.73 8.99 -8.45
N GLY A 43 -12.60 8.09 -9.40
CA GLY A 43 -12.84 6.65 -9.22
C GLY A 43 -11.63 5.84 -9.64
N GLY A 44 -11.35 4.77 -8.93
CA GLY A 44 -10.22 3.88 -9.20
C GLY A 44 -10.62 2.41 -9.08
N MET A 45 -10.00 1.57 -9.91
CA MET A 45 -10.03 0.12 -9.79
C MET A 45 -8.65 -0.46 -10.04
N ALA A 46 -8.32 -1.56 -9.38
CA ALA A 46 -7.04 -2.23 -9.58
C ALA A 46 -7.14 -3.76 -9.58
N LYS A 47 -6.11 -4.41 -10.11
CA LYS A 47 -5.91 -5.86 -10.06
C LYS A 47 -4.45 -6.19 -9.71
N GLY A 48 -4.25 -7.28 -9.00
CA GLY A 48 -2.96 -7.80 -8.57
C GLY A 48 -3.09 -8.54 -7.24
N SER A 49 -2.40 -9.68 -7.15
CA SER A 49 -2.33 -10.54 -5.95
C SER A 49 -1.04 -11.38 -5.93
N GLY A 50 -0.47 -11.75 -7.09
CA GLY A 50 0.86 -12.36 -7.23
C GLY A 50 1.79 -11.58 -8.18
N MET A 51 3.10 -11.85 -8.08
CA MET A 51 4.20 -11.09 -8.69
C MET A 51 4.12 -9.61 -8.35
N ILE A 52 3.92 -9.26 -7.08
CA ILE A 52 3.73 -7.88 -6.66
C ILE A 52 5.00 -7.40 -5.96
N HIS A 53 5.84 -6.66 -6.68
CA HIS A 53 6.92 -5.86 -6.09
C HIS A 53 7.19 -4.61 -6.94
N PRO A 54 6.31 -3.58 -6.88
CA PRO A 54 6.47 -2.42 -7.74
C PRO A 54 7.72 -1.61 -7.42
N ASN A 55 8.59 -1.51 -8.42
CA ASN A 55 9.56 -0.42 -8.60
C ASN A 55 9.20 0.29 -9.92
N MET A 56 7.95 0.77 -9.95
CA MET A 56 7.06 0.89 -11.10
C MET A 56 7.02 -0.34 -12.00
N CYS A 57 6.73 -1.51 -11.40
CA CYS A 57 6.18 -2.73 -12.03
C CYS A 57 5.80 -3.76 -10.92
N THR A 58 4.56 -3.89 -10.35
CA THR A 58 3.42 -4.77 -10.78
C THR A 58 2.06 -4.57 -10.15
N MET A 59 1.10 -4.24 -11.02
CA MET A 59 -0.35 -4.27 -10.88
C MET A 59 -0.97 -3.72 -12.18
N LEU A 60 -2.29 -3.78 -12.34
CA LEU A 60 -3.01 -2.85 -13.23
C LEU A 60 -3.87 -1.95 -12.36
N SER A 61 -3.77 -0.63 -12.54
CA SER A 61 -4.62 0.34 -11.86
C SER A 61 -5.16 1.33 -12.88
N PHE A 62 -6.47 1.52 -12.86
CA PHE A 62 -7.18 2.42 -13.75
C PHE A 62 -7.95 3.42 -12.91
N ILE A 63 -7.60 4.70 -13.07
CA ILE A 63 -8.18 5.81 -12.33
C ILE A 63 -8.82 6.75 -13.35
N THR A 64 -10.04 7.17 -13.06
CA THR A 64 -10.82 8.07 -13.91
C THR A 64 -11.36 9.22 -13.10
N THR A 65 -11.35 10.42 -13.67
CA THR A 65 -11.93 11.62 -13.06
C THR A 65 -12.66 12.46 -14.08
N ASP A 66 -13.68 13.17 -13.62
CA ASP A 66 -14.36 14.23 -14.39
C ASP A 66 -13.72 15.62 -14.20
N ALA A 67 -12.65 15.73 -13.41
CA ALA A 67 -11.93 16.98 -13.19
C ALA A 67 -11.46 17.63 -14.50
N ALA A 68 -11.66 18.95 -14.61
CA ALA A 68 -10.94 19.79 -15.54
C ALA A 68 -9.55 20.06 -14.96
N ILE A 69 -8.53 19.40 -15.51
CA ILE A 69 -7.14 19.45 -15.03
C ILE A 69 -6.17 19.41 -16.21
N THR A 70 -5.08 20.17 -16.11
CA THR A 70 -4.03 20.16 -17.12
C THR A 70 -3.30 18.82 -17.16
N LYS A 71 -2.84 18.41 -18.35
CA LYS A 71 -2.04 17.18 -18.52
C LYS A 71 -0.80 17.17 -17.62
N GLU A 72 -0.15 18.31 -17.46
CA GLU A 72 1.04 18.46 -16.62
C GLU A 72 0.73 18.20 -15.15
N ALA A 73 -0.32 18.85 -14.62
CA ALA A 73 -0.77 18.60 -13.25
C ALA A 73 -1.19 17.14 -13.04
N LEU A 74 -1.93 16.55 -13.99
CA LEU A 74 -2.36 15.16 -13.92
C LEU A 74 -1.19 14.18 -13.87
N GLN A 75 -0.20 14.36 -14.75
CA GLN A 75 0.98 13.51 -14.79
C GLN A 75 1.84 13.69 -13.55
N LYS A 76 2.02 14.93 -13.09
CA LYS A 76 2.80 15.23 -11.89
C LYS A 76 2.17 14.58 -10.65
N ALA A 77 0.86 14.76 -10.46
CA ALA A 77 0.14 14.19 -9.33
C ALA A 77 0.30 12.66 -9.30
N LEU A 78 0.13 12.00 -10.45
CA LEU A 78 0.30 10.55 -10.54
C LEU A 78 1.75 10.11 -10.27
N SER A 79 2.73 10.76 -10.92
CA SER A 79 4.15 10.36 -10.80
C SER A 79 4.69 10.56 -9.39
N ASP A 80 4.28 11.63 -8.70
CA ASP A 80 4.68 11.87 -7.31
C ASP A 80 4.05 10.82 -6.39
N ASP A 81 2.76 10.56 -6.56
CA ASP A 81 1.96 9.71 -5.67
C ASP A 81 2.31 8.22 -5.74
N VAL A 82 2.60 7.70 -6.94
CA VAL A 82 2.99 6.29 -7.15
C VAL A 82 4.19 5.89 -6.28
N ASN A 83 5.08 6.83 -5.97
CA ASN A 83 6.26 6.56 -5.14
C ASN A 83 5.92 6.29 -3.66
N ASP A 84 4.77 6.76 -3.19
CA ASP A 84 4.32 6.64 -1.80
C ASP A 84 3.16 5.64 -1.65
N THR A 85 2.62 5.11 -2.76
CA THR A 85 1.52 4.14 -2.78
C THR A 85 1.95 2.82 -3.40
N TYR A 86 1.82 2.65 -4.71
CA TYR A 86 2.10 1.39 -5.40
C TYR A 86 3.57 0.97 -5.27
N ASN A 87 4.53 1.90 -5.34
CA ASN A 87 5.95 1.57 -5.14
C ASN A 87 6.30 1.22 -3.70
N MET A 88 5.34 1.24 -2.78
CA MET A 88 5.52 0.88 -1.38
C MET A 88 4.85 -0.46 -1.02
N ILE A 89 4.29 -1.20 -1.99
CA ILE A 89 3.73 -2.53 -1.74
C ILE A 89 4.69 -3.67 -2.13
N SER A 90 4.56 -4.83 -1.49
CA SER A 90 5.24 -6.07 -1.89
C SER A 90 4.50 -7.31 -1.37
N VAL A 91 4.21 -8.28 -2.25
CA VAL A 91 3.71 -9.62 -1.87
C VAL A 91 4.85 -10.61 -1.80
N ASP A 92 5.55 -10.84 -2.91
CA ASP A 92 6.54 -11.92 -3.07
C ASP A 92 7.95 -11.43 -3.40
N GLY A 93 8.12 -10.14 -3.72
CA GLY A 93 9.41 -9.56 -4.08
C GLY A 93 9.74 -9.66 -5.56
N ASP A 94 8.85 -10.25 -6.37
CA ASP A 94 9.04 -10.42 -7.80
C ASP A 94 8.33 -9.32 -8.60
N THR A 95 9.11 -8.63 -9.45
CA THR A 95 8.62 -7.58 -10.35
C THR A 95 8.18 -8.21 -11.70
N SER A 96 6.90 -8.09 -12.04
CA SER A 96 6.30 -8.47 -13.33
C SER A 96 6.71 -7.56 -14.50
N THR A 97 6.26 -7.94 -15.69
CA THR A 97 6.63 -7.37 -16.99
C THR A 97 5.59 -6.46 -17.63
N ASN A 98 4.42 -6.24 -17.00
CA ASN A 98 3.20 -5.76 -17.69
C ASN A 98 2.49 -4.58 -17.03
N ASP A 99 3.24 -3.75 -16.34
CA ASP A 99 2.64 -3.02 -15.23
C ASP A 99 2.25 -1.61 -15.61
N SER A 100 1.07 -1.18 -15.15
CA SER A 100 0.48 0.05 -15.68
C SER A 100 -0.50 0.68 -14.70
N VAL A 101 -0.21 1.91 -14.29
CA VAL A 101 -1.20 2.83 -13.72
C VAL A 101 -1.63 3.80 -14.82
N VAL A 102 -2.94 3.93 -15.04
CA VAL A 102 -3.51 4.84 -16.03
C VAL A 102 -4.49 5.77 -15.35
N LEU A 103 -4.24 7.08 -15.44
CA LEU A 103 -5.12 8.13 -14.94
C LEU A 103 -5.73 8.91 -16.11
N LEU A 104 -7.06 8.93 -16.20
CA LEU A 104 -7.82 9.57 -17.28
C LEU A 104 -8.72 10.68 -16.72
N ALA A 105 -8.63 11.88 -17.29
CA ALA A 105 -9.45 13.03 -16.92
C ALA A 105 -10.25 13.54 -18.12
N ASN A 106 -11.56 13.75 -17.96
CA ASN A 106 -12.45 14.14 -19.07
C ASN A 106 -12.99 15.58 -19.00
N GLY A 107 -12.84 16.28 -17.87
CA GLY A 107 -13.26 17.67 -17.70
C GLY A 107 -14.77 17.93 -17.55
N MET A 108 -15.60 16.90 -17.42
CA MET A 108 -17.06 17.03 -17.37
C MET A 108 -17.60 17.63 -16.06
N ALA A 109 -16.80 17.75 -15.01
CA ALA A 109 -17.19 18.46 -13.78
C ALA A 109 -17.28 19.98 -13.98
N GLU A 110 -16.67 20.50 -15.06
CA GLU A 110 -16.67 21.94 -15.39
C GLU A 110 -16.16 22.83 -14.24
N ASN A 111 -15.27 22.29 -13.40
CA ASN A 111 -14.53 23.05 -12.40
C ASN A 111 -13.50 23.99 -13.05
N GLU A 112 -13.00 24.96 -12.28
CA GLU A 112 -11.86 25.77 -12.72
C GLU A 112 -10.65 24.85 -12.99
N VAL A 113 -9.97 25.09 -14.11
CA VAL A 113 -8.90 24.19 -14.59
C VAL A 113 -7.78 24.09 -13.57
N ILE A 114 -7.56 22.88 -13.05
CA ILE A 114 -6.50 22.59 -12.09
C ILE A 114 -5.14 22.61 -12.82
N THR A 115 -4.23 23.45 -12.33
CA THR A 115 -2.82 23.54 -12.75
C THR A 115 -1.93 23.14 -11.58
N VAL A 116 -0.63 22.91 -11.80
CA VAL A 116 0.33 22.58 -10.74
C VAL A 116 0.36 23.64 -9.62
N ASP A 117 0.16 24.92 -9.99
CA ASP A 117 0.22 26.05 -9.08
C ASP A 117 -1.16 26.45 -8.50
N SER A 118 -2.24 25.78 -8.91
CA SER A 118 -3.59 26.10 -8.46
C SER A 118 -3.82 25.65 -7.01
N GLU A 119 -4.64 26.39 -6.25
CA GLU A 119 -4.98 26.03 -4.87
C GLU A 119 -5.66 24.65 -4.79
N SER A 120 -6.45 24.29 -5.81
CA SER A 120 -7.14 23.02 -5.90
C SER A 120 -6.25 21.83 -6.29
N TYR A 121 -5.00 22.06 -6.70
CA TYR A 121 -4.07 20.98 -7.03
C TYR A 121 -3.84 20.07 -5.82
N LYS A 122 -3.65 20.68 -4.64
CA LYS A 122 -3.41 19.92 -3.42
C LYS A 122 -4.60 19.03 -3.06
N THR A 123 -5.81 19.57 -3.12
CA THR A 123 -7.04 18.80 -2.87
C THR A 123 -7.20 17.63 -3.84
N PHE A 124 -6.90 17.84 -5.13
CA PHE A 124 -6.91 16.77 -6.11
C PHE A 124 -5.84 15.71 -5.83
N ALA A 125 -4.61 16.13 -5.50
CA ALA A 125 -3.51 15.23 -5.20
C ALA A 125 -3.78 14.38 -3.93
N GLU A 126 -4.37 14.97 -2.89
CA GLU A 126 -4.78 14.26 -1.67
C GLU A 126 -5.85 13.21 -1.95
N ALA A 127 -6.85 13.55 -2.78
CA ALA A 127 -7.89 12.59 -3.17
C ALA A 127 -7.35 11.47 -4.08
N LEU A 128 -6.40 11.79 -4.95
CA LEU A 128 -5.69 10.78 -5.74
C LEU A 128 -4.88 9.84 -4.85
N HIS A 129 -4.19 10.38 -3.84
CA HIS A 129 -3.44 9.61 -2.85
C HIS A 129 -4.35 8.64 -2.09
N GLU A 130 -5.50 9.11 -1.60
CA GLU A 130 -6.47 8.26 -0.89
C GLU A 130 -6.92 7.06 -1.74
N ILE A 131 -7.22 7.28 -3.02
CA ILE A 131 -7.59 6.21 -3.95
C ILE A 131 -6.42 5.24 -4.15
N ASN A 132 -5.23 5.76 -4.43
CA ASN A 132 -4.08 4.92 -4.75
C ASN A 132 -3.60 4.13 -3.54
N GLU A 133 -3.56 4.75 -2.35
CA GLU A 133 -3.24 4.08 -1.09
C GLU A 133 -4.26 2.98 -0.79
N TYR A 134 -5.56 3.27 -0.90
CA TYR A 134 -6.60 2.26 -0.71
C TYR A 134 -6.41 1.06 -1.66
N LEU A 135 -6.22 1.32 -2.95
CA LEU A 135 -6.03 0.27 -3.95
C LEU A 135 -4.73 -0.51 -3.70
N ALA A 136 -3.65 0.17 -3.34
CA ALA A 136 -2.37 -0.45 -2.99
C ALA A 136 -2.51 -1.39 -1.78
N LYS A 137 -3.18 -0.95 -0.71
CA LYS A 137 -3.49 -1.77 0.47
C LYS A 137 -4.37 -2.97 0.11
N LYS A 138 -5.36 -2.79 -0.75
CA LYS A 138 -6.20 -3.90 -1.24
C LYS A 138 -5.44 -4.90 -2.10
N ILE A 139 -4.45 -4.47 -2.87
CA ILE A 139 -3.56 -5.38 -3.60
C ILE A 139 -2.70 -6.17 -2.61
N ALA A 140 -2.04 -5.48 -1.67
CA ALA A 140 -1.16 -6.13 -0.68
C ALA A 140 -1.93 -7.12 0.20
N GLY A 141 -3.10 -6.75 0.70
CA GLY A 141 -3.93 -7.59 1.56
C GLY A 141 -4.63 -8.75 0.83
N ASP A 142 -4.77 -8.67 -0.49
CA ASP A 142 -5.27 -9.75 -1.34
C ASP A 142 -4.11 -10.55 -1.98
N GLY A 143 -2.93 -10.54 -1.35
CA GLY A 143 -1.79 -11.34 -1.79
C GLY A 143 -2.13 -12.83 -1.89
N GLU A 144 -1.53 -13.54 -2.84
CA GLU A 144 -1.83 -14.97 -3.05
C GLU A 144 -1.60 -15.80 -1.78
N GLY A 145 -2.68 -16.36 -1.23
CA GLY A 145 -2.65 -17.14 0.01
C GLY A 145 -2.48 -16.31 1.29
N ALA A 146 -2.50 -14.98 1.21
CA ALA A 146 -2.42 -14.10 2.38
C ALA A 146 -3.60 -14.32 3.33
N THR A 147 -3.33 -14.19 4.63
CA THR A 147 -4.37 -14.16 5.68
C THR A 147 -4.39 -12.85 6.45
N ALA A 148 -3.33 -12.05 6.36
CA ALA A 148 -3.25 -10.73 6.96
C ALA A 148 -2.54 -9.72 6.06
N LEU A 149 -3.10 -8.51 5.97
CA LEU A 149 -2.38 -7.33 5.50
C LEU A 149 -1.34 -6.93 6.55
N PHE A 150 -0.10 -6.76 6.13
CA PHE A 150 1.00 -6.30 6.98
C PHE A 150 1.47 -4.92 6.57
N GLU A 151 1.23 -3.93 7.43
CA GLU A 151 1.65 -2.54 7.25
C GLU A 151 2.90 -2.26 8.11
N VAL A 152 3.89 -1.59 7.54
CA VAL A 152 5.09 -1.17 8.28
C VAL A 152 5.29 0.32 8.09
N THR A 153 5.22 1.07 9.19
CA THR A 153 5.57 2.50 9.19
C THR A 153 6.92 2.70 9.87
N VAL A 154 7.86 3.30 9.16
CA VAL A 154 9.11 3.79 9.74
C VAL A 154 8.97 5.29 9.98
N VAL A 155 9.23 5.72 11.22
CA VAL A 155 9.18 7.13 11.65
C VAL A 155 10.53 7.55 12.22
N GLY A 156 10.73 8.87 12.30
CA GLY A 156 11.94 9.44 12.87
C GLY A 156 13.16 9.22 11.99
N ALA A 157 13.02 9.02 10.68
CA ALA A 157 14.16 8.90 9.78
C ALA A 157 14.77 10.28 9.46
N ASP A 158 16.04 10.28 9.06
CA ASP A 158 16.75 11.47 8.60
C ASP A 158 16.29 11.92 7.20
N THR A 159 15.93 10.97 6.34
CA THR A 159 15.38 11.21 5.01
C THR A 159 14.19 10.29 4.74
N LYS A 160 13.28 10.74 3.86
CA LYS A 160 12.15 9.92 3.41
C LYS A 160 12.61 8.65 2.70
N GLU A 161 13.73 8.70 1.99
CA GLU A 161 14.31 7.53 1.30
C GLU A 161 14.82 6.47 2.28
N THR A 162 15.47 6.89 3.38
CA THR A 162 15.85 6.00 4.49
C THR A 162 14.62 5.30 5.05
N ALA A 163 13.55 6.05 5.34
CA ALA A 163 12.31 5.49 5.85
C ALA A 163 11.69 4.46 4.88
N LYS A 164 11.63 4.80 3.58
CA LYS A 164 11.12 3.89 2.54
C LYS A 164 11.92 2.61 2.46
N THR A 165 13.24 2.72 2.42
CA THR A 165 14.16 1.57 2.33
C THR A 165 13.97 0.62 3.50
N LEU A 166 13.91 1.16 4.72
CA LEU A 166 13.68 0.37 5.93
C LEU A 166 12.30 -0.29 5.93
N ALA A 167 11.23 0.47 5.64
CA ALA A 167 9.87 -0.04 5.63
C ALA A 167 9.69 -1.16 4.60
N LYS A 168 10.20 -0.95 3.37
CA LYS A 168 10.17 -1.97 2.31
C LYS A 168 10.94 -3.22 2.69
N SER A 169 12.14 -3.08 3.27
CA SER A 169 12.94 -4.22 3.69
C SER A 169 12.19 -5.13 4.67
N ILE A 170 11.44 -4.54 5.61
CA ILE A 170 10.66 -5.29 6.59
C ILE A 170 9.50 -6.06 5.94
N VAL A 171 8.71 -5.43 5.06
CA VAL A 171 7.57 -6.11 4.39
C VAL A 171 8.01 -7.17 3.37
N CYS A 172 9.23 -7.05 2.82
CA CYS A 172 9.81 -8.05 1.90
C CYS A 172 10.48 -9.24 2.60
N SER A 173 10.69 -9.17 3.91
CA SER A 173 11.38 -10.22 4.66
C SER A 173 10.52 -11.48 4.81
N ASN A 174 10.89 -12.58 4.15
CA ASN A 174 10.20 -13.86 4.30
C ASN A 174 10.10 -14.34 5.75
N LEU A 175 11.12 -14.08 6.57
CA LEU A 175 11.09 -14.41 7.99
C LEU A 175 10.05 -13.57 8.73
N THR A 176 9.98 -12.26 8.45
CA THR A 176 8.97 -11.38 9.06
C THR A 176 7.57 -11.81 8.61
N LYS A 177 7.36 -12.00 7.30
CA LYS A 177 6.08 -12.46 6.74
C LYS A 177 5.61 -13.79 7.36
N ALA A 178 6.52 -14.73 7.58
CA ALA A 178 6.22 -16.00 8.26
C ALA A 178 5.93 -15.83 9.76
N ALA A 179 6.53 -14.83 10.43
CA ALA A 179 6.21 -14.52 11.82
C ALA A 179 4.80 -13.94 11.96
N ILE A 180 4.39 -13.06 11.03
CA ILE A 180 3.02 -12.55 10.97
C ILE A 180 2.01 -13.69 10.74
N ALA A 181 2.29 -14.59 9.79
CA ALA A 181 1.46 -15.78 9.56
C ALA A 181 1.32 -16.68 10.80
N GLY A 182 2.37 -16.75 11.62
CA GLY A 182 2.39 -17.54 12.86
C GLY A 182 1.87 -16.79 14.09
N HIS A 183 1.43 -15.54 13.94
CA HIS A 183 1.07 -14.64 15.04
C HIS A 183 2.18 -14.50 16.11
N ASP A 184 3.44 -14.56 15.67
CA ASP A 184 4.66 -14.50 16.49
C ASP A 184 5.22 -13.06 16.50
N ALA A 185 5.35 -12.47 17.69
CA ALA A 185 5.82 -11.10 17.91
C ALA A 185 7.35 -10.97 17.78
N ASN A 186 7.88 -11.49 16.66
CA ASN A 186 9.30 -11.69 16.46
C ASN A 186 10.03 -10.42 16.02
N TRP A 187 10.26 -9.52 16.97
CA TRP A 187 11.00 -8.27 16.77
C TRP A 187 12.41 -8.50 16.19
N GLY A 188 13.05 -9.62 16.51
CA GLY A 188 14.39 -9.95 16.02
C GLY A 188 14.43 -10.10 14.49
N ARG A 189 13.38 -10.65 13.89
CA ARG A 189 13.24 -10.76 12.42
C ARG A 189 13.03 -9.40 11.76
N ILE A 190 12.32 -8.48 12.42
CA ILE A 190 12.13 -7.10 11.95
C ILE A 190 13.47 -6.34 11.99
N LEU A 191 14.18 -6.36 13.12
CA LEU A 191 15.50 -5.69 13.22
C LEU A 191 16.53 -6.30 12.27
N CYS A 192 16.50 -7.62 12.05
CA CYS A 192 17.32 -8.28 11.03
C CYS A 192 17.03 -7.71 9.64
N ALA A 193 15.75 -7.56 9.29
CA ALA A 193 15.33 -6.99 8.01
C ALA A 193 15.75 -5.52 7.84
N MET A 194 15.65 -4.73 8.90
CA MET A 194 16.21 -3.37 8.90
C MET A 194 17.73 -3.41 8.70
N GLY A 195 18.44 -4.31 9.39
CA GLY A 195 19.89 -4.42 9.35
C GLY A 195 20.48 -4.76 7.98
N TYR A 196 19.80 -5.60 7.18
CA TYR A 196 20.25 -5.92 5.82
C TYR A 196 19.69 -4.99 4.73
N SER A 197 18.88 -3.98 5.10
CA SER A 197 18.20 -3.09 4.15
C SER A 197 19.13 -2.22 3.29
N GLY A 198 20.38 -2.02 3.74
CA GLY A 198 21.33 -1.09 3.13
C GLY A 198 21.17 0.37 3.62
N ALA A 199 20.09 0.70 4.33
CA ALA A 199 19.92 2.00 4.98
C ALA A 199 20.83 2.12 6.21
N GLN A 200 21.32 3.33 6.48
CA GLN A 200 22.08 3.63 7.69
C GLN A 200 21.12 4.01 8.81
N PHE A 201 21.20 3.33 9.94
CA PHE A 201 20.46 3.65 11.17
C PHE A 201 21.19 3.11 12.39
N ASP A 202 20.77 3.53 13.59
CA ASP A 202 21.33 3.07 14.86
C ASP A 202 20.38 2.04 15.50
N PRO A 203 20.70 0.73 15.46
CA PRO A 203 19.82 -0.31 16.00
C PRO A 203 19.55 -0.17 17.50
N GLU A 204 20.47 0.45 18.25
CA GLU A 204 20.36 0.65 19.71
C GLU A 204 19.39 1.77 20.10
N LYS A 205 18.82 2.49 19.11
CA LYS A 205 17.83 3.55 19.35
C LYS A 205 16.44 3.21 18.87
N VAL A 206 16.29 2.10 18.14
CA VAL A 206 15.03 1.73 17.53
C VAL A 206 14.01 1.38 18.60
N ASP A 207 12.79 1.93 18.49
CA ASP A 207 11.62 1.43 19.20
C ASP A 207 10.71 0.71 18.21
N LEU A 208 10.14 -0.43 18.61
CA LEU A 208 9.18 -1.18 17.79
C LEU A 208 7.85 -1.35 18.51
N PHE A 209 6.77 -1.17 17.77
CA PHE A 209 5.40 -1.35 18.22
C PHE A 209 4.63 -2.24 17.25
N PHE A 210 3.71 -3.05 17.78
CA PHE A 210 2.65 -3.67 17.00
C PHE A 210 1.31 -3.00 17.31
N GLU A 211 0.50 -2.83 16.27
CA GLU A 211 -0.80 -2.19 16.31
C GLU A 211 -1.79 -2.96 15.44
N SER A 212 -3.02 -3.09 15.91
CA SER A 212 -4.17 -3.55 15.11
C SER A 212 -5.46 -3.07 15.76
N LYS A 213 -6.62 -3.51 15.24
CA LYS A 213 -7.92 -3.22 15.87
C LYS A 213 -8.04 -3.74 17.31
N ALA A 214 -7.20 -4.69 17.71
CA ALA A 214 -7.17 -5.22 19.07
C ALA A 214 -6.34 -4.35 20.04
N GLY A 215 -5.58 -3.37 19.57
CA GLY A 215 -4.82 -2.43 20.40
C GLY A 215 -3.39 -2.20 19.92
N LYS A 216 -2.58 -1.63 20.81
CA LYS A 216 -1.17 -1.28 20.58
C LYS A 216 -0.29 -1.87 21.68
N ILE A 217 0.88 -2.37 21.32
CA ILE A 217 1.91 -2.83 22.26
C ILE A 217 3.30 -2.42 21.79
N GLN A 218 4.17 -2.04 22.72
CA GLN A 218 5.59 -1.83 22.46
C GLN A 218 6.34 -3.14 22.75
N ILE A 219 7.24 -3.53 21.86
CA ILE A 219 8.03 -4.78 21.98
C ILE A 219 9.54 -4.51 22.07
N ILE A 220 10.00 -3.37 21.55
CA ILE A 220 11.39 -2.91 21.64
C ILE A 220 11.41 -1.47 22.14
N GLU A 221 12.33 -1.18 23.05
CA GLU A 221 12.72 0.17 23.48
C GLU A 221 14.25 0.28 23.41
N ASN A 222 14.76 1.27 22.68
CA ASN A 222 16.20 1.51 22.50
C ASN A 222 16.96 0.22 22.11
N GLY A 223 16.48 -0.45 21.07
CA GLY A 223 17.09 -1.67 20.52
C GLY A 223 17.00 -2.92 21.40
N THR A 224 16.37 -2.83 22.58
CA THR A 224 16.26 -3.94 23.53
C THR A 224 14.81 -4.33 23.75
N ALA A 225 14.54 -5.63 23.88
CA ALA A 225 13.19 -6.12 24.14
C ALA A 225 12.67 -5.60 25.49
N VAL A 226 11.43 -5.10 25.50
CA VAL A 226 10.75 -4.75 26.74
C VAL A 226 10.04 -5.98 27.33
N ASP A 227 9.65 -5.91 28.59
CA ASP A 227 8.78 -6.92 29.21
C ASP A 227 7.33 -6.68 28.72
N TYR A 228 6.97 -7.33 27.60
CA TYR A 228 5.63 -7.22 26.99
C TYR A 228 4.81 -8.50 27.16
N SER A 229 3.49 -8.36 27.08
CA SER A 229 2.56 -9.50 27.15
C SER A 229 2.50 -10.22 25.79
N GLU A 230 2.99 -11.45 25.75
CA GLU A 230 2.86 -12.34 24.58
C GLU A 230 1.40 -12.59 24.20
N GLU A 231 0.52 -12.78 25.19
CA GLU A 231 -0.92 -12.94 24.95
C GLU A 231 -1.50 -11.72 24.20
N LYS A 232 -1.13 -10.51 24.64
CA LYS A 232 -1.59 -9.29 23.98
C LYS A 232 -1.00 -9.14 22.59
N ALA A 233 0.26 -9.52 22.40
CA ALA A 233 0.90 -9.49 21.09
C ALA A 233 0.22 -10.46 20.12
N THR A 234 -0.06 -11.70 20.55
CA THR A 234 -0.83 -12.67 19.75
C THR A 234 -2.22 -12.15 19.42
N GLU A 235 -2.94 -11.54 20.38
CA GLU A 235 -4.26 -10.93 20.12
C GLU A 235 -4.20 -9.87 19.00
N ILE A 236 -3.16 -9.03 19.04
CA ILE A 236 -2.91 -7.99 18.02
C ILE A 236 -2.56 -8.61 16.66
N LEU A 237 -1.67 -9.60 16.63
CA LEU A 237 -1.18 -10.26 15.41
C LEU A 237 -2.20 -11.23 14.79
N SER A 238 -3.23 -11.63 15.53
CA SER A 238 -4.33 -12.48 15.04
C SER A 238 -5.38 -11.70 14.23
N GLN A 239 -5.19 -10.40 14.02
CA GLN A 239 -6.11 -9.57 13.25
C GLN A 239 -5.76 -9.59 11.76
N GLU A 240 -6.77 -9.36 10.91
CA GLU A 240 -6.62 -9.32 9.44
C GLU A 240 -5.74 -8.16 8.95
N GLU A 241 -5.60 -7.09 9.74
CA GLU A 241 -4.72 -5.96 9.46
C GLU A 241 -3.78 -5.76 10.65
N VAL A 242 -2.49 -5.95 10.41
CA VAL A 242 -1.42 -5.83 11.40
C VAL A 242 -0.47 -4.73 10.98
N LYS A 243 -0.16 -3.84 11.90
CA LYS A 243 0.78 -2.74 11.70
C LYS A 243 1.99 -2.89 12.62
N ALA A 244 3.18 -2.75 12.06
CA ALA A 244 4.42 -2.52 12.81
C ALA A 244 4.85 -1.06 12.65
N VAL A 245 5.22 -0.42 13.76
CA VAL A 245 5.80 0.93 13.75
C VAL A 245 7.22 0.86 14.27
N ALA A 246 8.18 1.34 13.48
CA ALA A 246 9.58 1.43 13.84
C ALA A 246 10.02 2.90 13.94
N ASP A 247 10.35 3.36 15.14
CA ASP A 247 10.92 4.70 15.35
C ASP A 247 12.43 4.61 15.40
N VAL A 248 13.12 5.21 14.43
CA VAL A 248 14.60 5.16 14.34
C VAL A 248 15.30 6.38 14.96
N LYS A 249 14.56 7.41 15.39
CA LYS A 249 15.09 8.57 16.15
C LYS A 249 16.29 9.32 15.54
N MET A 250 16.31 9.44 14.22
CA MET A 250 17.33 10.12 13.41
C MET A 250 16.88 11.46 12.82
N GLY A 251 15.58 11.74 12.76
CA GLY A 251 15.03 12.94 12.13
C GLY A 251 13.50 13.03 12.26
N SER A 252 12.85 13.60 11.25
CA SER A 252 11.39 13.84 11.24
C SER A 252 10.66 13.17 10.08
N GLU A 253 11.38 12.48 9.19
CA GLU A 253 10.79 11.87 8.01
C GLU A 253 10.17 10.51 8.33
N SER A 254 9.17 10.13 7.55
CA SER A 254 8.47 8.85 7.70
C SER A 254 8.03 8.28 6.35
N ALA A 255 7.87 6.97 6.30
CA ALA A 255 7.27 6.27 5.18
C ALA A 255 6.57 5.00 5.65
N THR A 256 5.56 4.59 4.89
CA THR A 256 4.81 3.35 5.13
C THR A 256 4.98 2.44 3.93
N ALA A 257 5.14 1.14 4.18
CA ALA A 257 5.12 0.08 3.19
C ALA A 257 4.04 -0.95 3.55
N TRP A 258 3.51 -1.65 2.55
CA TRP A 258 2.50 -2.68 2.74
C TRP A 258 2.91 -4.00 2.10
N GLY A 259 2.59 -5.08 2.77
CA GLY A 259 2.69 -6.42 2.21
C GLY A 259 1.67 -7.32 2.86
N CYS A 260 1.95 -8.61 2.86
CA CYS A 260 1.14 -9.60 3.55
C CYS A 260 2.02 -10.60 4.28
N ASP A 261 1.42 -11.50 5.03
CA ASP A 261 2.07 -12.68 5.56
C ASP A 261 2.51 -13.68 4.47
N LEU A 262 3.27 -14.71 4.85
CA LEU A 262 3.71 -15.80 3.96
C LEU A 262 3.16 -17.11 4.49
N THR A 263 2.26 -17.73 3.73
CA THR A 263 1.51 -18.92 4.18
C THR A 263 1.78 -20.13 3.29
N HIS A 264 1.30 -21.30 3.71
CA HIS A 264 1.26 -22.48 2.84
C HIS A 264 0.39 -22.27 1.60
N GLY A 265 -0.67 -21.46 1.68
CA GLY A 265 -1.56 -21.18 0.55
C GLY A 265 -0.83 -20.50 -0.62
N TYR A 266 0.17 -19.65 -0.35
CA TYR A 266 1.02 -19.09 -1.40
C TYR A 266 1.74 -20.18 -2.19
N ILE A 267 2.29 -21.18 -1.48
CA ILE A 267 3.00 -22.31 -2.08
C ILE A 267 2.02 -23.17 -2.88
N ASP A 268 0.86 -23.51 -2.31
CA ASP A 268 -0.14 -24.34 -2.98
C ASP A 268 -0.60 -23.71 -4.30
N ILE A 269 -0.89 -22.39 -4.31
CA ILE A 269 -1.30 -21.65 -5.52
C ILE A 269 -0.19 -21.67 -6.58
N ASN A 270 1.05 -21.38 -6.19
CA ASN A 270 2.14 -21.15 -7.15
C ASN A 270 2.87 -22.44 -7.59
N ALA A 271 2.84 -23.49 -6.78
CA ALA A 271 3.41 -24.80 -7.15
C ALA A 271 2.49 -25.56 -8.13
N ASP A 272 1.17 -25.43 -7.97
CA ASP A 272 0.19 -26.16 -8.77
C ASP A 272 -0.35 -25.37 -9.98
N TYR A 273 0.06 -24.12 -10.16
CA TYR A 273 -0.47 -23.21 -11.19
C TYR A 273 -0.42 -23.73 -12.64
N ARG A 274 0.47 -24.69 -12.93
CA ARG A 274 0.66 -25.28 -14.28
C ARG A 274 0.38 -26.78 -14.35
N SER A 275 -0.21 -27.35 -13.30
CA SER A 275 -0.47 -28.79 -13.16
C SER A 275 -1.88 -29.18 -13.61
#